data_AF-A0A067N8N6-F1
#
_entry.id   AF-A0A067N8N6-F1
#
_cell.length_a   1.000
_cell.length_b   1.000
_cell.length_c   1.000
_cell.angle_alpha   90.00
_cell.angle_beta   90.00
_cell.angle_gamma   90.00
#
_symmetry.space_group_name_H-M   'P 1'
#
loop_
_entity.id
_entity.type
_entity.pdbx_description
1 polymer ?
#
loop_
_entity_poly.entity_id
_entity_poly.type
_entity_poly.pdbx_seq_one_letter_code
_entity_poly.pdbx_strand_id
1 'polypeptide(L)'
;PLPRPKPDLSYYTNPPKSELARAFWRWRIRMEASFAITVLEPWEKVVVLSVLAILFTLIAVSLVKFVPRQLITMQRRAVYYIWGHEAEAGGVDKLW
;
A
#
# COMPACT_ATOMS: atom_id res chain seq x y z
N PRO A 1 -23.91 24.51 33.70
CA PRO A 1 -23.51 23.09 33.75
C PRO A 1 -22.03 22.98 33.36
N LEU A 2 -21.18 22.44 34.24
CA LEU A 2 -19.76 22.28 33.93
C LEU A 2 -19.59 21.16 32.88
N PRO A 3 -18.68 21.31 31.90
CA PRO A 3 -18.36 20.23 30.98
C PRO A 3 -17.82 19.02 31.77
N ARG A 4 -18.10 17.80 31.30
CA ARG A 4 -17.66 16.57 32.00
C ARG A 4 -16.12 16.56 32.09
N PRO A 5 -15.52 16.25 33.26
CA PRO A 5 -14.09 16.45 33.53
C PRO A 5 -13.14 15.51 32.79
N LYS A 6 -13.63 14.57 31.96
CA LYS A 6 -12.78 13.72 31.10
C LYS A 6 -13.45 13.50 29.74
N PRO A 7 -12.76 13.74 28.61
CA PRO A 7 -13.24 13.29 27.31
C PRO A 7 -13.31 11.77 27.30
N ASP A 8 -14.38 11.22 26.71
CA ASP A 8 -14.53 9.78 26.58
C ASP A 8 -13.51 9.23 25.58
N LEU A 9 -12.41 8.68 26.11
CA LEU A 9 -11.32 8.09 25.34
C LEU A 9 -11.56 6.59 25.07
N SER A 10 -12.67 6.02 25.54
CA SER A 10 -12.94 4.57 25.44
C SER A 10 -12.91 4.07 24.00
N TYR A 11 -13.23 4.93 23.04
CA TYR A 11 -13.16 4.67 21.61
C TYR A 11 -11.73 4.40 21.10
N TYR A 12 -10.73 5.04 21.70
CA TYR A 12 -9.31 4.87 21.36
C TYR A 12 -8.60 3.81 22.22
N THR A 13 -9.13 3.46 23.39
CA THR A 13 -8.43 2.56 24.32
C THR A 13 -8.89 1.11 24.18
N ASN A 14 -10.09 0.86 23.64
CA ASN A 14 -10.66 -0.48 23.53
C ASN A 14 -10.46 -1.06 22.12
N PRO A 15 -9.43 -1.90 21.88
CA PRO A 15 -9.31 -2.58 20.61
C PRO A 15 -10.46 -3.58 20.41
N PRO A 16 -10.97 -3.74 19.19
CA PRO A 16 -12.01 -4.72 18.90
C PRO A 16 -11.48 -6.16 19.11
N LYS A 17 -12.39 -7.06 19.52
CA LYS A 17 -12.04 -8.45 19.88
C LYS A 17 -11.60 -9.30 18.69
N SER A 18 -12.06 -8.99 17.49
CA SER A 18 -11.70 -9.70 16.24
C SER A 18 -10.31 -9.29 15.73
N GLU A 19 -9.55 -10.24 15.18
CA GLU A 19 -8.19 -10.02 14.67
C GLU A 19 -8.18 -9.08 13.45
N LEU A 20 -9.09 -9.29 12.49
CA LEU A 20 -9.24 -8.42 11.33
C LEU A 20 -9.67 -7.02 11.74
N ALA A 21 -10.60 -6.92 12.68
CA ALA A 21 -11.04 -5.64 13.22
C ALA A 21 -9.88 -4.92 13.93
N ARG A 22 -8.98 -5.66 14.60
CA ARG A 22 -7.80 -5.10 15.28
C ARG A 22 -6.77 -4.59 14.28
N ALA A 23 -6.56 -5.30 13.18
CA ALA A 23 -5.70 -4.84 12.09
C ALA A 23 -6.24 -3.55 11.45
N PHE A 24 -7.54 -3.51 11.15
CA PHE A 24 -8.22 -2.32 10.64
C PHE A 24 -8.16 -1.15 11.62
N TRP A 25 -8.37 -1.41 12.91
CA TRP A 25 -8.28 -0.42 13.97
C TRP A 25 -6.87 0.19 14.05
N ARG A 26 -5.80 -0.63 14.00
CA ARG A 26 -4.42 -0.12 13.97
C ARG A 26 -4.12 0.68 12.70
N TRP A 27 -4.58 0.20 11.55
CA TRP A 27 -4.41 0.90 10.27
C TRP A 27 -5.10 2.26 10.31
N ARG A 28 -6.32 2.32 10.83
CA ARG A 28 -7.07 3.56 11.05
C ARG A 28 -6.32 4.53 11.96
N ILE A 29 -5.84 4.09 13.13
CA ILE A 29 -5.12 4.94 14.08
C ILE A 29 -3.82 5.47 13.45
N ARG A 30 -3.11 4.66 12.66
CA ARG A 30 -1.92 5.09 11.91
C ARG A 30 -2.26 6.15 10.87
N MET A 31 -3.37 6.00 10.14
CA MET A 31 -3.85 7.02 9.21
C MET A 31 -4.19 8.33 9.92
N GLU A 32 -4.90 8.25 11.07
CA GLU A 32 -5.24 9.43 11.87
C GLU A 32 -3.99 10.16 12.39
N ALA A 33 -2.94 9.41 12.77
CA ALA A 33 -1.66 9.95 13.23
C ALA A 33 -0.80 10.55 12.10
N SER A 34 -0.66 9.86 10.96
CA SER A 34 0.22 10.29 9.86
C SER A 34 -0.28 11.55 9.14
N PHE A 35 -1.60 11.74 9.07
CA PHE A 35 -2.20 12.85 8.32
C PHE A 35 -2.70 13.98 9.24
N ALA A 36 -2.36 13.96 10.54
CA ALA A 36 -2.80 14.94 11.53
C ALA A 36 -4.33 15.21 11.50
N ILE A 37 -5.11 14.19 11.12
CA ILE A 37 -6.56 14.27 10.88
C ILE A 37 -7.33 14.72 12.14
N THR A 38 -6.69 14.61 13.31
CA THR A 38 -7.22 15.04 14.59
C THR A 38 -7.39 16.56 14.71
N VAL A 39 -6.69 17.35 13.89
CA VAL A 39 -6.71 18.83 13.96
C VAL A 39 -7.68 19.43 12.93
N LEU A 40 -8.00 18.70 11.86
CA LEU A 40 -8.84 19.19 10.78
C LEU A 40 -10.32 19.28 11.19
N GLU A 41 -11.00 20.28 10.64
CA GLU A 41 -12.45 20.40 10.81
C GLU A 41 -13.18 19.21 10.17
N PRO A 42 -14.41 18.89 10.63
CA PRO A 42 -15.16 17.74 10.13
C PRO A 42 -15.36 17.74 8.62
N TRP A 43 -15.52 18.92 8.01
CA TRP A 43 -15.72 19.07 6.57
C TRP A 43 -14.41 18.90 5.78
N GLU A 44 -13.30 19.47 6.28
CA GLU A 44 -11.97 19.36 5.64
C GLU A 44 -11.52 17.90 5.57
N LYS A 45 -11.80 17.14 6.64
CA LYS A 45 -11.53 15.70 6.70
C LYS A 45 -12.23 14.94 5.57
N VAL A 46 -13.48 15.29 5.24
CA VAL A 46 -14.21 14.64 4.15
C VAL A 46 -13.56 14.95 2.81
N VAL A 47 -13.16 16.20 2.58
CA VAL A 47 -12.47 16.61 1.36
C VAL A 47 -11.13 15.87 1.20
N VAL A 48 -10.28 15.90 2.23
CA VAL A 48 -8.96 15.23 2.20
C VAL A 48 -9.09 13.73 1.97
N LEU A 49 -10.01 13.06 2.68
CA LEU A 49 -10.24 11.63 2.51
C LEU A 49 -10.78 11.30 1.12
N SER A 50 -11.65 12.14 0.55
CA SER A 50 -12.15 11.93 -0.82
C SER A 50 -11.04 12.05 -1.86
N VAL A 51 -10.18 13.06 -1.75
CA VAL A 51 -9.04 13.25 -2.67
C VAL A 51 -8.04 12.10 -2.55
N LEU A 52 -7.70 11.70 -1.33
CA LEU A 52 -6.83 10.54 -1.09
C LEU A 52 -7.44 9.24 -1.65
N ALA A 53 -8.74 9.02 -1.46
CA ALA A 53 -9.43 7.86 -2.02
C ALA A 53 -9.38 7.86 -3.55
N ILE A 54 -9.65 9.01 -4.19
CA ILE A 54 -9.56 9.16 -5.64
C ILE A 54 -8.14 8.85 -6.11
N LEU A 55 -7.12 9.50 -5.55
CA LEU A 55 -5.72 9.26 -5.90
C LEU A 55 -5.32 7.79 -5.72
N PHE A 56 -5.72 7.18 -4.60
CA PHE A 56 -5.42 5.79 -4.32
C PHE A 56 -6.09 4.85 -5.32
N THR A 57 -7.35 5.10 -5.71
CA THR A 57 -8.03 4.31 -6.74
C THR A 57 -7.39 4.49 -8.11
N LEU A 58 -6.97 5.71 -8.49
CA LEU A 58 -6.23 5.96 -9.73
C LEU A 58 -4.91 5.18 -9.75
N ILE A 59 -4.17 5.20 -8.65
CA ILE A 59 -2.93 4.42 -8.49
C ILE A 59 -3.22 2.92 -8.55
N ALA A 60 -4.25 2.43 -7.87
CA ALA A 60 -4.61 1.01 -7.90
C ALA A 60 -4.99 0.57 -9.33
N VAL A 61 -5.79 1.36 -10.03
CA VAL A 61 -6.18 1.10 -11.43
C VAL A 61 -4.96 1.14 -12.35
N SER A 62 -4.07 2.12 -12.18
CA SER A 62 -2.84 2.20 -12.98
C SER A 62 -1.94 1.00 -12.69
N LEU A 63 -1.80 0.59 -11.43
CA LEU A 63 -1.01 -0.58 -11.04
C LEU A 63 -1.55 -1.85 -11.72
N VAL A 64 -2.86 -2.11 -11.61
CA VAL A 64 -3.49 -3.30 -12.18
C VAL A 64 -3.41 -3.32 -13.71
N LYS A 65 -3.52 -2.16 -14.39
CA LYS A 65 -3.50 -2.09 -15.86
C LYS A 65 -2.09 -1.99 -16.46
N PHE A 66 -1.15 -1.35 -15.77
CA PHE A 66 0.17 -1.01 -16.29
C PHE A 66 1.23 -2.02 -15.89
N VAL A 67 1.24 -2.47 -14.62
CA VAL A 67 2.24 -3.41 -14.10
C VAL A 67 2.27 -4.74 -14.84
N PRO A 68 1.17 -5.46 -15.12
CA PRO A 68 1.25 -6.74 -15.84
C PRO A 68 1.84 -6.59 -17.24
N ARG A 69 1.59 -5.46 -17.91
CA ARG A 69 2.12 -5.18 -19.25
C ARG A 69 3.64 -5.00 -19.23
N GLN A 70 4.16 -4.33 -18.20
CA GLN A 70 5.61 -4.19 -18.00
C GLN A 70 6.26 -5.51 -17.58
N LEU A 71 5.62 -6.28 -16.68
CA LEU A 71 6.15 -7.57 -16.24
C LEU A 71 6.34 -8.55 -17.40
N ILE A 72 5.39 -8.66 -18.32
CA ILE A 72 5.52 -9.56 -19.48
C ILE A 72 6.71 -9.17 -20.36
N THR A 73 6.91 -7.87 -20.57
CA THR A 73 8.04 -7.35 -21.38
C THR A 73 9.38 -7.60 -20.69
N MET A 74 9.44 -7.39 -19.37
CA MET A 74 10.65 -7.65 -18.59
C MET A 74 10.95 -9.14 -18.46
N GLN A 75 9.93 -9.98 -18.28
CA GLN A 75 10.08 -11.43 -18.21
C GLN A 75 10.68 -11.99 -19.50
N ARG A 76 10.21 -11.54 -20.67
CA ARG A 76 10.77 -11.99 -21.96
C ARG A 76 12.26 -11.67 -22.10
N ARG A 77 12.70 -10.52 -21.58
CA ARG A 77 14.12 -10.14 -21.55
C ARG A 77 14.90 -10.93 -20.50
N ALA A 78 14.34 -11.11 -19.31
CA ALA A 78 14.96 -11.87 -18.23
C ALA A 78 15.21 -13.33 -18.64
N VAL A 79 14.27 -13.97 -19.36
CA VAL A 79 14.47 -15.33 -19.89
C VAL A 79 15.65 -15.39 -20.85
N TYR A 80 15.83 -14.40 -21.72
CA TYR A 80 16.98 -14.35 -22.63
C TYR A 80 18.31 -14.25 -21.88
N TYR A 81 18.38 -13.43 -20.82
CA TYR A 81 19.60 -13.28 -20.03
C TYR A 81 19.89 -14.48 -19.11
N ILE A 82 18.85 -15.14 -18.58
CA ILE A 82 19.01 -16.33 -17.72
C ILE A 82 19.38 -17.55 -18.55
N TRP A 83 18.80 -17.72 -19.75
CA TRP A 83 18.96 -18.93 -20.56
C TRP A 83 20.06 -18.83 -21.63
N GLY A 84 20.45 -17.61 -22.02
CA GLY A 84 21.41 -17.37 -23.10
C GLY A 84 22.88 -17.56 -22.72
N HIS A 85 23.22 -17.76 -21.43
CA HIS A 85 24.63 -17.84 -21.01
C HIS A 85 25.19 -19.28 -20.97
N GLU A 86 24.34 -20.31 -20.98
CA GLU A 86 24.82 -21.71 -20.97
C GLU A 86 25.28 -22.20 -22.36
N ALA A 87 24.80 -21.59 -23.44
CA ALA A 87 25.13 -22.00 -24.81
C ALA A 87 26.53 -21.53 -25.26
N GLU A 88 27.03 -20.43 -24.72
CA GLU A 88 28.30 -19.81 -25.14
C GLU A 88 29.49 -20.37 -24.33
N ALA A 89 29.28 -20.76 -23.07
CA ALA A 89 30.32 -21.39 -22.24
C ALA A 89 30.60 -22.85 -22.65
N GLY A 90 29.59 -23.59 -23.13
CA GLY A 90 29.77 -24.99 -23.58
C GLY A 90 30.34 -25.16 -25.00
N GLY A 91 30.50 -24.07 -25.75
CA GLY A 91 30.97 -24.07 -27.15
C GLY A 91 32.45 -23.74 -27.34
N VAL A 92 33.06 -23.03 -26.39
CA VAL A 92 34.47 -22.63 -26.45
C VAL A 92 35.42 -23.72 -25.93
N ASP A 93 34.93 -24.61 -25.06
CA ASP A 93 35.68 -25.75 -24.51
C ASP A 93 35.75 -26.98 -25.44
N LYS A 94 35.31 -26.86 -26.70
CA LYS A 94 35.38 -27.94 -27.71
C LYS A 94 36.30 -27.64 -28.89
N LEU A 95 37.07 -26.55 -28.82
CA LEU A 95 37.98 -26.14 -29.89
C LEU A 95 39.46 -26.09 -29.49
N TRP A 96 39.83 -26.59 -28.30
CA TRP A 96 41.21 -26.90 -27.90
C TRP A 96 41.26 -28.18 -27.07
#